data_AF-A0A2A5AAW3-F1
#
_entry.id   AF-A0A2A5AAW3-F1
#
_cell.length_a   1.000
_cell.length_b   1.000
_cell.length_c   1.000
_cell.angle_alpha   90.00
_cell.angle_beta   90.00
_cell.angle_gamma   90.00
#
_symmetry.space_group_name_H-M   'P 1'
#
loop_
_entity.id
_entity.type
_entity.pdbx_description
1 polymer ?
#
loop_
_entity_poly.entity_id
_entity_poly.type
_entity_poly.pdbx_seq_one_letter_code
_entity_poly.pdbx_strand_id
1 'polypeptide(L)'
;MISGSKFSNVEIGGESKITEIELQKGQAIANHSHDCWVEHCYCLSGELMVYLEGDFKVKLTNGEKLQINSRSNHKILNVSEGVSNLLIIQDAVRPGC
;
A
#
# COMPACT_ATOMS: atom_id res chain seq x y z
N MET A 1 -5.87 10.86 11.56
CA MET A 1 -4.51 11.44 11.37
C MET A 1 -3.53 10.57 12.12
N ILE A 2 -2.64 9.88 11.42
CA ILE A 2 -1.59 9.04 12.03
C ILE A 2 -0.34 9.91 12.10
N SER A 3 0.18 10.21 13.30
CA SER A 3 1.40 11.01 13.45
C SER A 3 2.64 10.16 13.16
N GLY A 4 3.56 10.68 12.34
CA GLY A 4 4.90 10.11 12.16
C GLY A 4 5.17 9.36 10.85
N SER A 5 4.21 9.24 9.92
CA SER A 5 4.47 8.68 8.59
C SER A 5 4.82 9.77 7.58
N LYS A 6 5.83 9.53 6.75
CA LYS A 6 6.21 10.42 5.64
C LYS A 6 5.60 9.89 4.35
N PHE A 7 5.00 10.78 3.56
CA PHE A 7 4.40 10.48 2.27
C PHE A 7 5.06 11.34 1.20
N SER A 8 5.40 10.75 0.06
CA SER A 8 5.77 11.48 -1.15
C SER A 8 4.95 10.97 -2.32
N ASN A 9 4.22 11.88 -2.97
CA ASN A 9 3.37 11.59 -4.11
C ASN A 9 4.00 12.14 -5.39
N VAL A 10 3.98 11.35 -6.45
CA VAL A 10 4.32 11.78 -7.80
C VAL A 10 3.20 11.33 -8.74
N GLU A 11 2.67 12.29 -9.51
CA GLU A 11 1.80 12.00 -10.66
C GLU A 11 2.69 11.94 -11.90
N ILE A 12 2.65 10.82 -12.62
CA ILE A 12 3.34 10.65 -13.91
C ILE A 12 2.24 10.47 -14.95
N GLY A 13 2.26 11.27 -16.03
CA GLY A 13 1.18 11.34 -17.02
C GLY A 13 0.55 10.00 -17.39
N GLY A 14 -0.77 9.98 -17.50
CA GLY A 14 -1.60 8.78 -17.32
C GLY A 14 -2.34 8.91 -15.98
N GLU A 15 -3.50 8.26 -15.83
CA GLU A 15 -4.24 8.23 -14.57
C GLU A 15 -3.56 7.24 -13.60
N SER A 16 -2.32 7.55 -13.21
CA SER A 16 -1.49 6.75 -12.32
C SER A 16 -0.94 7.61 -11.18
N LYS A 17 -0.95 7.09 -9.96
CA LYS A 17 -0.43 7.75 -8.76
C LYS A 17 0.65 6.89 -8.14
N ILE A 18 1.79 7.49 -7.82
CA ILE A 18 2.88 6.81 -7.13
C ILE A 18 3.06 7.45 -5.77
N THR A 19 3.01 6.64 -4.72
CA THR A 19 3.13 7.07 -3.33
C THR A 19 4.17 6.22 -2.62
N GLU A 20 5.23 6.84 -2.11
CA GLU A 20 6.15 6.18 -1.18
C GLU A 20 5.78 6.53 0.26
N ILE A 21 5.74 5.51 1.13
CA ILE A 21 5.26 5.58 2.51
C ILE A 21 6.28 4.95 3.44
N GLU A 22 6.68 5.73 4.45
CA GLU A 22 7.44 5.24 5.59
C GLU A 22 6.49 4.89 6.74
N LEU A 23 6.51 3.62 7.20
CA LEU A 23 5.74 3.15 8.34
C LEU A 23 6.67 2.81 9.51
N GLN A 24 6.45 3.44 10.67
CA GLN A 24 7.10 3.04 11.92
C GLN A 24 6.59 1.68 12.40
N LYS A 25 7.32 1.03 13.33
CA LYS A 25 6.92 -0.25 13.94
C LYS A 25 5.47 -0.20 14.41
N GLY A 26 4.65 -1.16 13.96
CA GLY A 26 3.24 -1.27 14.34
C GLY A 26 2.30 -0.23 13.72
N GLN A 27 2.81 0.72 12.92
CA GLN A 27 1.94 1.61 12.15
C GLN A 27 1.26 0.86 11.01
N ALA A 28 0.07 1.31 10.66
CA ALA A 28 -0.72 0.72 9.61
C ALA A 28 -1.38 1.79 8.73
N ILE A 29 -1.50 1.48 7.44
CA ILE A 29 -2.49 2.09 6.57
C ILE A 29 -3.83 1.46 6.93
N ALA A 30 -4.79 2.29 7.30
CA ALA A 30 -6.11 1.85 7.77
C ALA A 30 -6.83 0.99 6.72
N ASN A 31 -7.81 0.20 7.17
CA ASN A 31 -8.60 -0.62 6.26
C ASN A 31 -9.40 0.27 5.29
N HIS A 32 -9.24 0.05 3.99
CA HIS A 32 -9.87 0.84 2.95
C HIS A 32 -10.00 0.05 1.64
N SER A 33 -10.66 0.65 0.64
CA SER A 33 -10.75 0.15 -0.73
C SER A 33 -10.83 1.32 -1.71
N HIS A 34 -10.52 1.04 -2.98
CA HIS A 34 -10.57 2.01 -4.07
C HIS A 34 -11.57 1.57 -5.14
N ASP A 35 -12.49 2.45 -5.53
CA ASP A 35 -13.60 2.06 -6.42
C ASP A 35 -13.20 1.78 -7.86
N CYS A 36 -12.10 2.37 -8.32
CA CYS A 36 -11.67 2.30 -9.72
C CYS A 36 -10.15 2.33 -9.90
N TRP A 37 -9.40 2.06 -8.83
CA TRP A 37 -7.94 1.93 -8.88
C TRP A 37 -7.55 0.48 -8.58
N VAL A 38 -6.60 -0.05 -9.35
CA VAL A 38 -5.81 -1.22 -8.93
C VAL A 38 -4.61 -0.68 -8.15
N GLU A 39 -4.28 -1.32 -7.04
CA GLU A 39 -3.15 -0.93 -6.21
C GLU A 39 -2.05 -1.99 -6.25
N HIS A 40 -0.82 -1.56 -6.54
CA HIS A 40 0.38 -2.36 -6.48
C HIS A 40 1.22 -1.95 -5.28
N CYS A 41 1.37 -2.86 -4.32
CA CYS A 41 2.17 -2.66 -3.12
C CYS A 41 3.54 -3.33 -3.29
N TYR A 42 4.62 -2.57 -3.17
CA TYR A 42 6.00 -3.04 -3.20
C TYR A 42 6.66 -2.80 -1.84
N CYS A 43 7.12 -3.87 -1.18
CA CYS A 43 7.89 -3.73 0.05
C CYS A 43 9.34 -3.39 -0.31
N LEU A 44 9.75 -2.15 -0.09
CA LEU A 44 11.11 -1.67 -0.39
C LEU A 44 12.11 -2.01 0.72
N SER A 45 11.64 -2.10 1.97
CA SER A 45 12.43 -2.56 3.11
C SER A 45 11.53 -2.92 4.29
N GLY A 46 12.03 -3.74 5.21
CA GLY A 46 11.28 -4.20 6.38
C GLY A 46 10.37 -5.39 6.09
N GLU A 47 9.28 -5.50 6.85
CA GLU A 47 8.28 -6.57 6.71
C GLU A 47 6.89 -5.98 6.90
N LEU A 48 6.02 -6.21 5.91
CA LEU A 48 4.65 -5.75 5.89
C LEU A 48 3.69 -6.93 5.94
N MET A 49 2.61 -6.81 6.68
CA MET A 49 1.47 -7.72 6.61
C MET A 49 0.32 -7.01 5.92
N VAL A 50 -0.12 -7.55 4.79
CA VAL A 50 -1.32 -7.09 4.07
C VAL A 50 -2.47 -7.99 4.45
N TYR A 51 -3.51 -7.40 5.04
CA TYR A 51 -4.77 -8.07 5.34
C TYR A 51 -5.71 -7.78 4.18
N LEU A 52 -6.30 -8.83 3.61
CA LEU A 52 -7.26 -8.77 2.52
C LEU A 52 -8.65 -9.20 3.02
N GLU A 53 -9.68 -8.94 2.22
CA GLU A 53 -11.04 -9.44 2.46
C GLU A 53 -11.05 -10.96 2.68
N GLY A 54 -11.91 -11.45 3.58
CA GLY A 54 -12.03 -12.89 3.87
C GLY A 54 -10.93 -13.44 4.78
N ASP A 55 -10.33 -12.61 5.63
CA ASP A 55 -9.28 -12.95 6.60
C ASP A 55 -7.96 -13.46 5.99
N PHE A 56 -7.79 -13.32 4.67
CA PHE A 56 -6.52 -13.64 4.01
C PHE A 56 -5.43 -12.64 4.41
N LYS A 57 -4.22 -13.16 4.64
CA LYS A 57 -3.07 -12.37 5.05
C LYS A 57 -1.87 -12.75 4.20
N VAL A 58 -1.22 -11.74 3.63
CA VAL A 58 -0.01 -11.90 2.82
C VAL A 58 1.10 -11.12 3.49
N LYS A 59 2.21 -11.80 3.82
CA LYS A 59 3.43 -11.12 4.26
C LYS A 59 4.22 -10.70 3.03
N LEU A 60 4.66 -9.45 3.01
CA LEU A 60 5.60 -8.92 2.02
C LEU A 60 6.91 -8.56 2.70
N THR A 61 8.00 -9.10 2.16
CA THR A 61 9.38 -8.82 2.53
C THR A 61 10.07 -8.04 1.42
N ASN A 62 11.28 -7.55 1.67
CA ASN A 62 12.01 -6.69 0.74
C ASN A 62 12.06 -7.25 -0.69
N GLY A 63 11.59 -6.46 -1.65
CA GLY A 63 11.55 -6.78 -3.08
C GLY A 63 10.28 -7.50 -3.53
N GLU A 64 9.44 -7.96 -2.61
CA GLU A 64 8.17 -8.61 -2.94
C GLU A 64 7.08 -7.60 -3.26
N LYS A 65 6.13 -8.02 -4.11
CA LYS A 65 4.99 -7.22 -4.52
C LYS A 65 3.67 -7.97 -4.38
N LEU A 66 2.61 -7.21 -4.13
CA LEU A 66 1.22 -7.68 -4.18
C LEU A 66 0.39 -6.73 -5.04
N GLN A 67 -0.48 -7.29 -5.87
CA GLN A 67 -1.53 -6.53 -6.53
C GLN A 67 -2.85 -6.71 -5.77
N ILE A 68 -3.53 -5.61 -5.53
CA ILE A 68 -4.86 -5.55 -4.91
C ILE A 68 -5.82 -4.98 -5.95
N ASN A 69 -6.86 -5.74 -6.26
CA ASN A 69 -7.82 -5.35 -7.29
C ASN A 69 -8.73 -4.21 -6.79
N SER A 70 -9.33 -3.45 -7.71
CA SER A 70 -10.30 -2.43 -7.35
C SER A 70 -11.44 -3.04 -6.53
N ARG A 71 -11.94 -2.28 -5.54
CA ARG A 71 -13.01 -2.65 -4.60
C ARG A 71 -12.64 -3.77 -3.63
N SER A 72 -11.43 -4.31 -3.68
CA SER A 72 -10.95 -5.23 -2.65
C SER A 72 -10.53 -4.46 -1.40
N ASN A 73 -11.19 -4.73 -0.28
CA ASN A 73 -10.81 -4.16 1.02
C ASN A 73 -9.46 -4.70 1.47
N HIS A 74 -8.62 -3.81 1.98
CA HIS A 74 -7.31 -4.17 2.47
C HIS A 74 -6.79 -3.21 3.55
N LYS A 75 -5.87 -3.72 4.38
CA LYS A 75 -5.11 -2.99 5.42
C LYS A 75 -3.65 -3.39 5.31
N ILE A 76 -2.72 -2.46 5.47
CA ILE A 76 -1.27 -2.74 5.44
C ILE A 76 -0.68 -2.37 6.79
N LEU A 77 0.02 -3.30 7.44
CA LEU A 77 0.63 -3.12 8.76
C LEU A 77 2.14 -3.37 8.67
N ASN A 78 2.94 -2.47 9.23
CA ASN A 78 4.34 -2.78 9.50
C ASN A 78 4.45 -3.75 10.69
N VAL A 79 4.93 -4.96 10.41
CA VAL A 79 5.16 -6.02 11.41
C VAL A 79 6.64 -6.23 11.72
N SER A 80 7.52 -5.46 11.09
CA SER A 80 8.95 -5.47 11.41
C SER A 80 9.23 -4.80 12.76
N GLU A 81 10.41 -5.07 13.31
CA GLU A 81 10.90 -4.44 14.53
C GLU A 81 11.36 -2.98 14.33
N GLY A 82 11.42 -2.50 13.09
CA GLY A 82 11.89 -1.17 12.74
C GLY A 82 10.98 -0.46 11.75
N VAL A 83 11.56 0.43 10.95
CA VAL A 83 10.87 1.14 9.87
C VAL A 83 10.71 0.23 8.66
N SER A 84 9.52 0.25 8.04
CA SER A 84 9.28 -0.36 6.73
C SER A 84 8.98 0.72 5.69
N ASN A 85 9.52 0.54 4.48
CA ASN A 85 9.27 1.42 3.35
C ASN A 85 8.40 0.67 2.34
N LEU A 86 7.32 1.31 1.93
CA LEU A 86 6.33 0.79 1.00
C LEU A 86 6.22 1.76 -0.18
N LEU A 87 6.29 1.22 -1.39
CA LEU A 87 5.89 1.94 -2.59
C LEU A 87 4.52 1.44 -3.04
N ILE A 88 3.58 2.35 -3.18
CA ILE A 88 2.27 2.13 -3.76
C ILE A 88 2.24 2.74 -5.15
N ILE A 89 1.82 1.95 -6.14
CA ILE A 89 1.45 2.44 -7.47
C ILE A 89 -0.03 2.14 -7.67
N GLN A 90 -0.83 3.17 -7.90
CA GLN A 90 -2.24 3.05 -8.19
C GLN A 90 -2.47 3.38 -9.66
N ASP A 91 -3.10 2.46 -10.39
CA ASP A 91 -3.44 2.62 -11.80
C ASP A 91 -4.96 2.62 -11.97
N ALA A 92 -5.50 3.63 -12.64
CA ALA A 92 -6.93 3.70 -12.93
C ALA A 92 -7.34 2.59 -13.90
N VAL A 93 -8.45 1.90 -13.60
CA VAL A 93 -9.00 0.87 -14.49
C VAL A 93 -9.95 1.44 -15.54
N ARG A 94 -10.29 2.73 -15.45
CA ARG A 94 -11.16 3.46 -16.37
C ARG A 94 -10.95 4.98 -16.23
N PRO A 95 -11.27 5.77 -17.27
CA PRO A 95 -11.22 7.23 -17.20
C PRO A 95 -12.06 7.82 -16.06
N GLY A 96 -11.56 8.89 -15.45
CA GLY A 96 -12.27 9.66 -14.42
C GLY A 96 -12.11 9.11 -13.00
N CYS A 97 -11.06 8.33 -12.78
CA CYS A 97 -10.51 8.07 -11.46
C CYS A 97 -9.61 9.25 -11.02
#